data_AF-U4UNH2-F1
#
_entry.id   AF-U4UNH2-F1
#
_cell.length_a   1.000
_cell.length_b   1.000
_cell.length_c   1.000
_cell.angle_alpha   90.00
_cell.angle_beta   90.00
_cell.angle_gamma   90.00
#
_symmetry.space_group_name_H-M   'P 1'
#
loop_
_entity.id
_entity.type
_entity.pdbx_description
1 polymer ?
#
loop_
_entity_poly.entity_id
_entity_poly.type
_entity_poly.pdbx_seq_one_letter_code
_entity_poly.pdbx_strand_id
1 'polypeptide(L)'
;MSEMRMREIDKLQLTTLKEDDLIPRQLWQKEKDAYEADIKNLKETKAHLENQLKFQAQVNSELKTLLVAAVGEDLESRVQHLTEDKLSLARALLNSANHLTSHQEQTEWLSGQCEVWRSKFLASSLMVEELARWKSALTKRINDLQNVIKSILSDHYKLQKQMMTTFSNLKGVSETYNSTKSYNLKTGDIMELGFSIQNLSEEVADIIGVDQKLKIVDEKLVNAYSPTEKVALK
;
A
#
# COMPACT_ATOMS: atom_id res chain seq x y z
N MET A 1 69.18 -125.73 63.70
CA MET A 1 67.97 -124.89 63.50
C MET A 1 67.70 -123.95 64.70
N SER A 2 68.72 -123.30 65.28
CA SER A 2 68.51 -122.33 66.37
C SER A 2 69.22 -120.98 66.18
N GLU A 3 70.17 -120.85 65.24
CA GLU A 3 70.82 -119.57 64.95
C GLU A 3 70.08 -118.68 63.94
N MET A 4 69.17 -119.26 63.14
CA MET A 4 68.37 -118.51 62.17
C MET A 4 67.24 -117.71 62.84
N ARG A 5 66.71 -118.19 63.97
CA ARG A 5 65.67 -117.48 64.75
C ARG A 5 66.19 -116.30 65.58
N MET A 6 67.45 -116.31 66.02
CA MET A 6 68.00 -115.15 66.75
C MET A 6 68.24 -113.94 65.83
N ARG A 7 68.62 -114.15 64.57
CA ARG A 7 68.81 -113.03 63.63
C ARG A 7 67.49 -112.40 63.16
N GLU A 8 66.38 -113.13 63.24
CA GLU A 8 65.06 -112.61 62.89
C GLU A 8 64.43 -111.78 64.01
N ILE A 9 64.75 -112.05 65.28
CA ILE A 9 64.30 -111.23 66.42
C ILE A 9 65.05 -109.89 66.44
N ASP A 10 66.36 -109.87 66.20
CA ASP A 10 67.14 -108.62 66.13
C ASP A 10 66.75 -107.74 64.92
N LYS A 11 66.31 -108.36 63.82
CA LYS A 11 65.87 -107.63 62.61
C LYS A 11 64.46 -107.05 62.75
N LEU A 12 63.61 -107.64 63.61
CA LEU A 12 62.25 -107.16 63.91
C LEU A 12 62.21 -106.11 65.03
N GLN A 13 63.25 -106.04 65.88
CA GLN A 13 63.37 -104.98 66.90
C GLN A 13 63.98 -103.67 66.39
N LEU A 14 64.66 -103.67 65.23
CA LEU A 14 65.25 -102.46 64.64
C LEU A 14 64.31 -101.72 63.67
N THR A 15 63.13 -102.27 63.38
CA THR A 15 62.14 -101.66 62.48
C THR A 15 60.97 -100.97 63.18
N THR A 16 61.01 -100.86 64.52
CA THR A 16 60.05 -100.03 65.26
C THR A 16 60.61 -98.63 65.49
N LEU A 17 60.02 -97.66 64.77
CA LEU A 17 59.71 -96.31 65.23
C LEU A 17 60.93 -95.43 65.63
N LYS A 18 61.40 -94.62 64.68
CA LYS A 18 61.91 -93.28 65.02
C LYS A 18 60.72 -92.32 65.05
N GLU A 19 60.10 -92.25 66.23
CA GLU A 19 59.27 -91.12 66.65
C GLU A 19 60.18 -89.91 66.81
N ASP A 20 60.08 -88.92 65.93
CA ASP A 20 60.71 -87.60 66.16
C ASP A 20 59.96 -86.45 65.45
N ASP A 21 58.62 -86.53 65.42
CA ASP A 21 57.71 -85.43 65.01
C ASP A 21 56.47 -85.34 65.94
N LEU A 22 56.62 -85.61 67.24
CA LEU A 22 55.56 -85.36 68.22
C LEU A 22 55.75 -84.00 68.90
N ILE A 23 55.05 -82.99 68.37
CA ILE A 23 54.93 -81.67 69.01
C ILE A 23 54.29 -81.85 70.41
N PRO A 24 54.88 -81.32 71.50
CA PRO A 24 54.32 -81.41 72.85
C PRO A 24 52.88 -80.88 72.92
N ARG A 25 51.96 -81.69 73.47
CA ARG A 25 50.50 -81.43 73.59
C ARG A 25 50.12 -80.04 74.15
N GLN A 26 50.98 -79.44 74.97
CA GLN A 26 50.77 -78.10 75.53
C GLN A 26 51.04 -76.96 74.54
N LEU A 27 51.98 -77.12 73.61
CA LEU A 27 52.23 -76.15 72.53
C LEU A 27 51.09 -76.19 71.53
N TRP A 28 50.65 -77.40 71.15
CA TRP A 28 49.48 -77.58 70.30
C TRP A 28 48.21 -76.98 70.90
N GLN A 29 48.02 -77.10 72.22
CA GLN A 29 46.86 -76.50 72.90
C GLN A 29 46.94 -74.96 72.87
N LYS A 30 48.10 -74.36 73.13
CA LYS A 30 48.27 -72.90 73.03
C LYS A 30 48.10 -72.37 71.61
N GLU A 31 48.61 -73.09 70.62
CA GLU A 31 48.49 -72.74 69.22
C GLU A 31 47.03 -72.89 68.74
N LYS A 32 46.34 -73.93 69.21
CA LYS A 32 44.89 -74.10 69.01
C LYS A 32 44.08 -72.98 69.63
N ASP A 33 44.36 -72.61 70.88
CA ASP A 33 43.64 -71.53 71.57
C ASP A 33 43.92 -70.17 70.89
N ALA A 34 45.14 -69.95 70.37
CA ALA A 34 45.48 -68.78 69.57
C ALA A 34 44.74 -68.77 68.22
N TYR A 35 44.69 -69.90 67.51
CA TYR A 35 43.91 -70.02 66.27
C TYR A 35 42.41 -69.87 66.51
N GLU A 36 41.86 -70.37 67.62
CA GLU A 36 40.46 -70.17 67.97
C GLU A 36 40.14 -68.71 68.29
N ALA A 37 41.06 -68.00 68.97
CA ALA A 37 40.95 -66.57 69.20
C ALA A 37 41.03 -65.76 67.89
N ASP A 38 41.94 -66.12 66.99
CA ASP A 38 42.05 -65.50 65.66
C ASP A 38 40.82 -65.77 64.79
N ILE A 39 40.29 -67.00 64.80
CA ILE A 39 39.05 -67.34 64.10
C ILE A 39 37.88 -66.52 64.67
N LYS A 40 37.83 -66.31 66.00
CA LYS A 40 36.81 -65.50 66.63
C LYS A 40 36.95 -64.02 66.23
N ASN A 41 38.15 -63.46 66.29
CA ASN A 41 38.43 -62.09 65.83
C ASN A 41 38.12 -61.91 64.34
N LEU A 42 38.46 -62.88 63.50
CA LEU A 42 38.14 -62.89 62.06
C LEU A 42 36.65 -62.97 61.80
N LYS A 43 35.89 -63.74 62.59
CA LYS A 43 34.42 -63.79 62.49
C LYS A 43 33.77 -62.48 62.93
N GLU A 44 34.26 -61.88 64.01
CA GLU A 44 33.76 -60.59 64.51
C GLU A 44 34.07 -59.44 63.54
N THR A 45 35.29 -59.39 63.01
CA THR A 45 35.67 -58.40 61.98
C THR A 45 34.91 -58.63 60.67
N LYS A 46 34.72 -59.88 60.24
CA LYS A 46 33.88 -60.20 59.08
C LYS A 46 32.43 -59.73 59.29
N ALA A 47 31.83 -60.02 60.45
CA ALA A 47 30.47 -59.58 60.76
C ALA A 47 30.36 -58.04 60.81
N HIS A 48 31.38 -57.36 61.35
CA HIS A 48 31.45 -55.90 61.36
C HIS A 48 31.54 -55.32 59.95
N LEU A 49 32.40 -55.88 59.09
CA LEU A 49 32.54 -55.48 57.68
C LEU A 49 31.26 -55.76 56.87
N GLU A 50 30.60 -56.89 57.09
CA GLU A 50 29.31 -57.21 56.46
C GLU A 50 28.21 -56.22 56.86
N ASN A 51 28.18 -55.81 58.12
CA ASN A 51 27.23 -54.80 58.61
C ASN A 51 27.53 -53.41 58.03
N GLN A 52 28.80 -53.01 57.95
CA GLN A 52 29.19 -51.77 57.29
C GLN A 52 28.82 -51.78 55.80
N LEU A 53 29.05 -52.89 55.10
CA LEU A 53 28.68 -53.04 53.69
C LEU A 53 27.16 -52.92 53.49
N LYS A 54 26.35 -53.56 54.36
CA LYS A 54 24.89 -53.44 54.32
C LYS A 54 24.43 -52.01 54.56
N PHE A 55 25.00 -51.32 55.56
CA PHE A 55 24.69 -49.92 55.83
C PHE A 55 25.08 -49.02 54.65
N GLN A 56 26.25 -49.24 54.06
CA GLN A 56 26.70 -48.50 52.89
C GLN A 56 25.80 -48.76 51.67
N ALA A 57 25.37 -50.00 51.45
CA ALA A 57 24.43 -50.34 50.38
C ALA A 57 23.07 -49.67 50.59
N GLN A 58 22.57 -49.63 51.84
CA GLN A 58 21.33 -48.95 52.19
C GLN A 58 21.44 -47.43 51.95
N VAL A 59 22.46 -46.78 52.50
CA VAL A 59 22.68 -45.33 52.31
C VAL A 59 22.85 -45.00 50.83
N ASN A 60 23.58 -45.80 50.06
CA ASN A 60 23.70 -45.60 48.62
C ASN A 60 22.36 -45.73 47.88
N SER A 61 21.49 -46.64 48.31
CA SER A 61 20.16 -46.80 47.72
C SER A 61 19.24 -45.61 48.03
N GLU A 62 19.27 -45.10 49.26
CA GLU A 62 18.51 -43.92 49.70
C GLU A 62 19.04 -42.66 49.01
N LEU A 63 20.36 -42.46 48.95
CA LEU A 63 20.99 -41.34 48.25
C LEU A 63 20.68 -41.36 46.76
N LYS A 64 20.72 -42.53 46.10
CA LYS A 64 20.34 -42.64 44.69
C LYS A 64 18.88 -42.25 44.47
N THR A 65 17.99 -42.71 45.35
CA THR A 65 16.56 -42.38 45.27
C THR A 65 16.32 -40.89 45.46
N LEU A 66 16.95 -40.28 46.46
CA LEU A 66 16.86 -38.84 46.72
C LEU A 66 17.45 -38.02 45.58
N LEU A 67 18.60 -38.43 45.02
CA LEU A 67 19.20 -37.78 43.86
C LEU A 67 18.30 -37.86 42.63
N VAL A 68 17.72 -39.03 42.35
CA VAL A 68 16.77 -39.20 41.23
C VAL A 68 15.54 -38.33 41.43
N ALA A 69 15.02 -38.24 42.66
CA ALA A 69 13.89 -37.35 42.97
C ALA A 69 14.26 -35.87 42.76
N ALA A 70 15.40 -35.42 43.31
CA ALA A 70 15.85 -34.02 43.20
C ALA A 70 16.14 -33.61 41.75
N VAL A 71 16.79 -34.48 40.97
CA VAL A 71 17.06 -34.23 39.55
C VAL A 71 15.78 -34.32 38.71
N GLY A 72 14.87 -35.24 39.07
CA GLY A 72 13.56 -35.36 38.44
C GLY A 72 12.73 -34.09 38.62
N GLU A 73 12.69 -33.55 39.84
CA GLU A 73 11.99 -32.31 40.18
C GLU A 73 12.58 -31.09 39.44
N ASP A 74 13.90 -30.93 39.42
CA ASP A 74 14.55 -29.82 38.69
C ASP A 74 14.31 -29.91 37.17
N LEU A 75 14.35 -31.14 36.62
CA LEU A 75 14.05 -31.35 35.20
C LEU A 75 12.59 -31.05 34.87
N GLU A 76 11.65 -31.51 35.70
CA GLU A 76 10.22 -31.26 35.53
C GLU A 76 9.92 -29.75 35.58
N SER A 77 10.44 -29.05 36.59
CA SER A 77 10.32 -27.59 36.70
C SER A 77 10.86 -26.89 35.45
N ARG A 78 12.05 -27.27 34.98
CA ARG A 78 12.65 -26.66 33.78
C ARG A 78 11.83 -26.91 32.52
N VAL A 79 11.29 -28.12 32.36
CA VAL A 79 10.41 -28.46 31.24
C VAL A 79 9.13 -27.62 31.31
N GLN A 80 8.54 -27.48 32.50
CA GLN A 80 7.34 -26.67 32.70
C GLN A 80 7.56 -25.19 32.38
N HIS A 81 8.67 -24.61 32.81
CA HIS A 81 9.02 -23.23 32.44
C HIS A 81 9.21 -23.09 30.92
N LEU A 82 9.90 -24.04 30.27
CA LEU A 82 10.09 -24.03 28.82
C LEU A 82 8.76 -24.20 28.05
N THR A 83 7.82 -25.00 28.54
CA THR A 83 6.52 -25.19 27.89
C THR A 83 5.67 -23.93 28.02
N GLU A 84 5.68 -23.28 29.18
CA GLU A 84 5.02 -21.99 29.40
C GLU A 84 5.60 -20.88 28.51
N ASP A 85 6.93 -20.77 28.43
CA ASP A 85 7.60 -19.81 27.55
C ASP A 85 7.28 -20.04 26.07
N LYS A 86 7.32 -21.31 25.62
CA LYS A 86 6.95 -21.66 24.24
C LYS A 86 5.49 -21.29 23.93
N LEU A 87 4.59 -21.53 24.88
CA LEU A 87 3.18 -21.21 24.72
C LEU A 87 2.96 -19.69 24.70
N SER A 88 3.64 -18.95 25.57
CA SER A 88 3.65 -17.49 25.57
C SER A 88 4.15 -16.92 24.25
N LEU A 89 5.28 -17.43 23.74
CA LEU A 89 5.85 -17.03 22.46
C LEU A 89 4.90 -17.35 21.29
N ALA A 90 4.28 -18.53 21.28
CA ALA A 90 3.31 -18.90 20.25
C ALA A 90 2.10 -17.95 20.23
N ARG A 91 1.61 -17.53 21.40
CA ARG A 91 0.55 -16.52 21.51
C ARG A 91 1.01 -15.16 21.00
N ALA A 92 2.21 -14.72 21.37
CA ALA A 92 2.76 -13.45 20.89
C ALA A 92 2.93 -13.44 19.37
N LEU A 93 3.39 -14.55 18.78
CA LEU A 93 3.53 -14.71 17.34
C LEU A 93 2.18 -14.71 16.63
N LEU A 94 1.18 -15.40 17.18
CA LEU A 94 -0.19 -15.38 16.64
C LEU A 94 -0.78 -13.96 16.66
N ASN A 95 -0.62 -13.24 17.77
CA ASN A 95 -1.09 -11.85 17.88
C ASN A 95 -0.39 -10.96 16.85
N SER A 96 0.93 -11.09 16.69
CA SER A 96 1.69 -10.34 15.69
C SER A 96 1.23 -10.66 14.27
N ALA A 97 0.95 -11.93 13.94
CA ALA A 97 0.41 -12.32 12.64
C ALA A 97 -0.98 -11.71 12.40
N ASN A 98 -1.88 -11.74 13.40
CA ASN A 98 -3.20 -11.13 13.30
C ASN A 98 -3.11 -9.61 13.09
N HIS A 99 -2.22 -8.92 13.81
CA HIS A 99 -1.97 -7.50 13.61
C HIS A 99 -1.46 -7.20 12.20
N LEU A 100 -0.55 -8.02 11.68
CA LEU A 100 -0.03 -7.86 10.33
C LEU A 100 -1.14 -8.02 9.28
N THR A 101 -2.00 -9.03 9.42
CA THR A 101 -3.16 -9.22 8.54
C THR A 101 -4.11 -8.03 8.59
N SER A 102 -4.44 -7.52 9.78
CA SER A 102 -5.31 -6.34 9.91
C SER A 102 -4.70 -5.08 9.28
N HIS A 103 -3.40 -4.86 9.44
CA HIS A 103 -2.70 -3.75 8.78
C HIS A 103 -2.67 -3.91 7.26
N GLN A 104 -2.54 -5.14 6.75
CA GLN A 104 -2.63 -5.43 5.33
C GLN A 104 -4.02 -5.06 4.78
N GLU A 105 -5.09 -5.48 5.45
CA GLU A 105 -6.47 -5.12 5.08
C GLU A 105 -6.70 -3.60 5.07
N GLN A 106 -6.18 -2.88 6.07
CA GLN A 106 -6.24 -1.41 6.11
C GLN A 106 -5.50 -0.77 4.94
N THR A 107 -4.35 -1.32 4.57
CA THR A 107 -3.53 -0.82 3.45
C THR A 107 -4.25 -1.04 2.13
N GLU A 108 -4.83 -2.23 1.92
CA GLU A 108 -5.64 -2.54 0.73
C GLU A 108 -6.89 -1.66 0.66
N TRP A 109 -7.56 -1.44 1.80
CA TRP A 109 -8.70 -0.55 1.88
C TRP A 109 -8.34 0.89 1.49
N LEU A 110 -7.24 1.43 2.02
CA LEU A 110 -6.74 2.76 1.68
C LEU A 110 -6.33 2.85 0.20
N SER A 111 -5.68 1.81 -0.34
CA SER A 111 -5.34 1.73 -1.77
C SER A 111 -6.60 1.80 -2.64
N GLY A 112 -7.65 1.06 -2.28
CA GLY A 112 -8.94 1.13 -2.96
C GLY A 112 -9.57 2.54 -2.90
N GLN A 113 -9.48 3.23 -1.75
CA GLN A 113 -9.94 4.62 -1.65
C GLN A 113 -9.14 5.56 -2.57
N CYS A 114 -7.82 5.39 -2.65
CA CYS A 114 -6.97 6.16 -3.55
C CYS A 114 -7.39 5.98 -5.02
N GLU A 115 -7.73 4.76 -5.44
CA GLU A 115 -8.23 4.50 -6.80
C GLU A 115 -9.57 5.18 -7.08
N VAL A 116 -10.50 5.13 -6.12
CA VAL A 116 -11.80 5.82 -6.22
C VAL A 116 -11.61 7.33 -6.35
N TRP A 117 -10.75 7.92 -5.51
CA TRP A 117 -10.45 9.35 -5.59
C TRP A 117 -9.75 9.74 -6.87
N ARG A 118 -8.82 8.91 -7.36
CA ARG A 118 -8.15 9.10 -8.65
C ARG A 118 -9.17 9.13 -9.79
N SER A 119 -10.12 8.19 -9.81
CA SER A 119 -11.19 8.15 -10.82
C SER A 119 -12.12 9.36 -10.74
N LYS A 120 -12.56 9.74 -9.53
CA LYS A 120 -13.39 10.94 -9.32
C LYS A 120 -12.70 12.23 -9.77
N PHE A 121 -11.42 12.38 -9.41
CA PHE A 121 -10.63 13.53 -9.83
C PHE A 121 -10.51 13.58 -11.35
N LEU A 122 -10.18 12.46 -11.99
CA LEU A 122 -10.04 12.38 -13.45
C LEU A 122 -11.34 12.74 -14.18
N ALA A 123 -12.48 12.20 -13.74
CA ALA A 123 -13.78 12.52 -14.34
C ALA A 123 -14.13 14.01 -14.19
N SER A 124 -13.87 14.59 -13.01
CA SER A 124 -14.05 16.02 -12.76
C SER A 124 -13.13 16.88 -13.63
N SER A 125 -11.86 16.50 -13.75
CA SER A 125 -10.88 17.18 -14.62
C SER A 125 -11.32 17.19 -16.08
N LEU A 126 -11.77 16.04 -16.60
CA LEU A 126 -12.28 15.94 -17.96
C LEU A 126 -13.50 16.85 -18.18
N MET A 127 -14.45 16.86 -17.24
CA MET A 127 -15.62 17.73 -17.34
C MET A 127 -15.23 19.22 -17.36
N VAL A 128 -14.23 19.62 -16.56
CA VAL A 128 -13.69 21.00 -16.56
C VAL A 128 -13.01 21.32 -17.89
N GLU A 129 -12.23 20.40 -18.46
CA GLU A 129 -11.59 20.58 -19.76
C GLU A 129 -12.61 20.75 -20.89
N GLU A 130 -13.68 19.93 -20.90
CA GLU A 130 -14.77 20.07 -21.86
C GLU A 130 -15.49 21.43 -21.71
N LEU A 131 -15.77 21.85 -20.47
CA LEU A 131 -16.41 23.13 -20.20
C LEU A 131 -15.53 24.31 -20.64
N ALA A 132 -14.22 24.23 -20.42
CA ALA A 132 -13.27 25.22 -20.92
C ALA A 132 -13.24 25.27 -22.46
N ARG A 133 -13.30 24.11 -23.13
CA ARG A 133 -13.39 24.01 -24.58
C ARG A 133 -14.66 24.66 -25.12
N TRP A 134 -15.82 24.36 -24.52
CA TRP A 134 -17.10 24.98 -24.90
C TRP A 134 -17.10 26.49 -24.66
N LYS A 135 -16.57 26.94 -23.52
CA LYS A 135 -16.42 28.36 -23.22
C LYS A 135 -15.57 29.07 -24.28
N SER A 136 -14.41 28.52 -24.63
CA SER A 136 -13.55 29.07 -25.68
C SER A 136 -14.25 29.16 -27.04
N ALA A 137 -14.94 28.08 -27.45
CA ALA A 137 -15.68 28.05 -28.71
C ALA A 137 -16.82 29.09 -28.75
N LEU A 138 -17.56 29.23 -27.65
CA LEU A 138 -18.64 30.21 -27.55
C LEU A 138 -18.10 31.64 -27.52
N THR A 139 -17.05 31.91 -26.74
CA THR A 139 -16.39 33.23 -26.71
C THR A 139 -15.88 33.61 -28.10
N LYS A 140 -15.30 32.67 -28.85
CA LYS A 140 -14.91 32.91 -30.24
C LYS A 140 -16.11 33.32 -31.10
N ARG A 141 -17.22 32.56 -31.06
CA ARG A 141 -18.43 32.90 -31.81
C ARG A 141 -19.02 34.26 -31.41
N ILE A 142 -19.04 34.58 -30.12
CA ILE A 142 -19.48 35.89 -29.64
C ILE A 142 -18.60 37.00 -30.20
N ASN A 143 -17.28 36.83 -30.17
CA ASN A 143 -16.35 37.81 -30.74
C ASN A 143 -16.56 37.96 -32.26
N ASP A 144 -16.76 36.86 -32.98
CA ASP A 144 -17.01 36.88 -34.42
C ASP A 144 -18.31 37.66 -34.72
N LEU A 145 -19.40 37.37 -34.01
CA LEU A 145 -20.68 38.10 -34.15
C LEU A 145 -20.54 39.58 -33.76
N GLN A 146 -19.81 39.91 -32.69
CA GLN A 146 -19.54 41.30 -32.31
C GLN A 146 -18.76 42.05 -33.39
N ASN A 147 -17.81 41.38 -34.05
CA ASN A 147 -17.05 41.99 -35.15
C ASN A 147 -17.94 42.24 -36.37
N VAL A 148 -18.85 41.32 -36.68
CA VAL A 148 -19.85 41.50 -37.74
C VAL A 148 -20.77 42.69 -37.43
N ILE A 149 -21.29 42.79 -36.20
CA ILE A 149 -22.13 43.93 -35.78
C ILE A 149 -21.37 45.25 -35.91
N LYS A 150 -20.10 45.30 -35.47
CA LYS A 150 -19.26 46.50 -35.62
C LYS A 150 -19.07 46.88 -37.08
N SER A 151 -18.87 45.89 -37.96
CA SER A 151 -18.73 46.12 -39.39
C SER A 151 -20.02 46.67 -40.00
N ILE A 152 -21.17 46.07 -39.71
CA ILE A 152 -22.49 46.54 -40.18
C ILE A 152 -22.73 47.97 -39.69
N LEU A 153 -22.46 48.27 -38.42
CA LEU A 153 -22.63 49.62 -37.88
C LEU A 153 -21.69 50.63 -38.57
N SER A 154 -20.46 50.24 -38.88
CA SER A 154 -19.53 51.07 -39.66
C SER A 154 -20.05 51.33 -41.07
N ASP A 155 -20.59 50.30 -41.73
CA ASP A 155 -21.16 50.41 -43.07
C ASP A 155 -22.41 51.30 -43.06
N HIS A 156 -23.29 51.15 -42.06
CA HIS A 156 -24.44 52.03 -41.82
C HIS A 156 -24.01 53.48 -41.64
N TYR A 157 -22.98 53.75 -40.84
CA TYR A 157 -22.47 55.10 -40.63
C TYR A 157 -21.92 55.72 -41.93
N LYS A 158 -21.16 54.95 -42.72
CA LYS A 158 -20.67 55.41 -44.03
C LYS A 158 -21.83 55.70 -44.98
N LEU A 159 -22.82 54.82 -45.04
CA LEU A 159 -24.01 54.99 -45.87
C LEU A 159 -24.78 56.26 -45.47
N GLN A 160 -25.04 56.45 -44.18
CA GLN A 160 -25.71 57.65 -43.67
C GLN A 160 -24.94 58.92 -44.05
N LYS A 161 -23.61 58.94 -43.91
CA LYS A 161 -22.77 60.07 -44.31
C LYS A 161 -22.86 60.36 -45.81
N GLN A 162 -22.82 59.33 -46.66
CA GLN A 162 -22.96 59.47 -48.10
C GLN A 162 -24.35 60.03 -48.46
N MET A 163 -25.41 59.48 -47.89
CA MET A 163 -26.78 59.94 -48.10
C MET A 163 -26.97 61.40 -47.66
N MET A 164 -26.45 61.79 -46.49
CA MET A 164 -26.48 63.18 -46.03
C MET A 164 -25.76 64.12 -47.01
N THR A 165 -24.60 63.70 -47.53
CA THR A 165 -23.85 64.50 -48.52
C THR A 165 -24.64 64.65 -49.82
N THR A 166 -25.23 63.56 -50.32
CA THR A 166 -26.10 63.57 -51.50
C THR A 166 -27.33 64.46 -51.29
N PHE A 167 -27.98 64.36 -50.13
CA PHE A 167 -29.10 65.23 -49.77
C PHE A 167 -28.71 66.70 -49.77
N SER A 168 -27.57 67.06 -49.15
CA SER A 168 -27.06 68.44 -49.15
C SER A 168 -26.76 68.94 -50.57
N ASN A 169 -26.14 68.10 -51.41
CA ASN A 169 -25.85 68.45 -52.80
C ASN A 169 -27.13 68.66 -53.62
N LEU A 170 -28.10 67.73 -53.53
CA LEU A 170 -29.38 67.82 -54.24
C LEU A 170 -30.22 69.00 -53.75
N LYS A 171 -30.25 69.26 -52.44
CA LYS A 171 -30.89 70.44 -51.87
C LYS A 171 -30.25 71.72 -52.40
N GLY A 172 -28.91 71.80 -52.44
CA GLY A 172 -28.20 72.94 -53.01
C GLY A 172 -28.55 73.17 -54.48
N VAL A 173 -28.60 72.10 -55.30
CA VAL A 173 -29.04 72.18 -56.70
C VAL A 173 -30.50 72.66 -56.79
N SER A 174 -31.41 72.05 -56.03
CA SER A 174 -32.82 72.44 -56.00
C SER A 174 -33.04 73.90 -55.60
N GLU A 175 -32.25 74.42 -54.66
CA GLU A 175 -32.28 75.84 -54.24
C GLU A 175 -31.78 76.76 -55.36
N THR A 176 -30.75 76.36 -56.13
CA THR A 176 -30.25 77.17 -57.26
C THR A 176 -31.22 77.27 -58.44
N TYR A 177 -32.08 76.27 -58.65
CA TYR A 177 -33.06 76.23 -59.75
C TYR A 177 -34.48 76.72 -59.35
N ASN A 178 -34.62 77.42 -58.21
CA ASN A 178 -35.87 78.03 -57.70
C ASN A 178 -36.98 77.03 -57.30
N SER A 179 -36.70 76.05 -56.43
CA SER A 179 -37.79 75.39 -55.67
C SER A 179 -38.09 76.12 -54.36
N THR A 180 -39.33 76.54 -54.16
CA THR A 180 -39.86 77.23 -52.96
C THR A 180 -40.06 76.30 -51.74
N LYS A 181 -39.71 75.02 -51.86
CA LYS A 181 -39.93 74.02 -50.80
C LYS A 181 -38.74 73.95 -49.83
N SER A 182 -39.00 74.26 -48.57
CA SER A 182 -38.04 74.06 -47.48
C SER A 182 -38.01 72.58 -47.07
N TYR A 183 -36.98 71.86 -47.49
CA TYR A 183 -36.73 70.50 -47.04
C TYR A 183 -36.02 70.50 -45.68
N ASN A 184 -36.78 70.17 -44.64
CA ASN A 184 -36.27 69.99 -43.28
C ASN A 184 -36.37 68.51 -42.90
N LEU A 185 -35.22 67.91 -42.63
CA LEU A 185 -35.14 66.56 -42.08
C LEU A 185 -35.58 66.60 -40.61
N LYS A 186 -36.55 65.75 -40.25
CA LYS A 186 -37.04 65.63 -38.86
C LYS A 186 -36.20 64.66 -38.04
N THR A 187 -35.70 63.60 -38.68
CA THR A 187 -34.85 62.58 -38.05
C THR A 187 -33.71 62.20 -39.01
N GLY A 188 -32.58 61.74 -38.47
CA GLY A 188 -31.45 61.22 -39.24
C GLY A 188 -31.60 59.74 -39.64
N ASP A 189 -32.82 59.20 -39.66
CA ASP A 189 -33.04 57.81 -40.04
C ASP A 189 -32.70 57.58 -41.52
N ILE A 190 -32.03 56.48 -41.82
CA ILE A 190 -31.52 56.15 -43.17
C ILE A 190 -32.69 56.01 -44.16
N MET A 191 -33.82 55.46 -43.72
CA MET A 191 -35.01 55.29 -44.56
C MET A 191 -35.67 56.63 -44.88
N GLU A 192 -35.83 57.51 -43.88
CA GLU A 192 -36.37 58.87 -44.08
C GLU A 192 -35.45 59.71 -44.99
N LEU A 193 -34.14 59.59 -44.80
CA LEU A 193 -33.14 60.22 -45.67
C LEU A 193 -33.23 59.70 -47.09
N GLY A 194 -33.38 58.39 -47.27
CA GLY A 194 -33.51 57.75 -48.58
C GLY A 194 -34.75 58.24 -49.33
N PHE A 195 -35.90 58.27 -48.65
CA PHE A 195 -37.14 58.78 -49.22
C PHE A 195 -37.03 60.26 -49.61
N SER A 196 -36.40 61.07 -48.75
CA SER A 196 -36.21 62.51 -49.01
C SER A 196 -35.27 62.76 -50.19
N ILE A 197 -34.19 61.98 -50.30
CA ILE A 197 -33.25 62.03 -51.43
C ILE A 197 -33.97 61.62 -52.72
N GLN A 198 -34.77 60.55 -52.69
CA GLN A 198 -35.53 60.09 -53.85
C GLN A 198 -36.50 61.19 -54.34
N ASN A 199 -37.28 61.78 -53.46
CA ASN A 199 -38.21 62.86 -53.82
C ASN A 199 -37.48 64.10 -54.38
N LEU A 200 -36.36 64.50 -53.76
CA LEU A 200 -35.53 65.61 -54.27
C LEU A 200 -34.94 65.30 -55.65
N SER A 201 -34.48 64.07 -55.85
CA SER A 201 -33.94 63.64 -57.14
C SER A 201 -34.99 63.63 -58.25
N GLU A 202 -36.23 63.23 -57.94
CA GLU A 202 -37.35 63.25 -58.89
C GLU A 202 -37.70 64.70 -59.25
N GLU A 203 -37.76 65.61 -58.27
CA GLU A 203 -38.01 67.04 -58.52
C GLU A 203 -36.90 67.67 -59.38
N VAL A 204 -35.63 67.40 -59.08
CA VAL A 204 -34.51 67.89 -59.89
C VAL A 204 -34.54 67.30 -61.31
N ALA A 205 -34.94 66.03 -61.47
CA ALA A 205 -35.09 65.41 -62.77
C ALA A 205 -36.21 66.05 -63.60
N ASP A 206 -37.34 66.38 -62.97
CA ASP A 206 -38.46 67.09 -63.61
C ASP A 206 -38.05 68.50 -64.06
N ILE A 207 -37.29 69.23 -63.24
CA ILE A 207 -36.79 70.58 -63.57
C ILE A 207 -35.80 70.54 -64.75
N ILE A 208 -34.94 69.53 -64.81
CA ILE A 208 -33.92 69.38 -65.87
C ILE A 208 -34.51 68.75 -67.14
N GLY A 209 -35.68 68.11 -67.07
CA GLY A 209 -36.36 67.47 -68.20
C GLY A 209 -35.76 66.12 -68.60
N VAL A 210 -35.24 65.34 -67.63
CA VAL A 210 -34.68 64.00 -67.87
C VAL A 210 -35.81 62.98 -68.06
N ASP A 211 -35.89 62.30 -69.21
CA ASP A 211 -36.92 61.28 -69.50
C ASP A 211 -36.85 60.11 -68.49
N GLN A 212 -37.97 59.83 -67.82
CA GLN A 212 -38.08 58.94 -66.65
C GLN A 212 -37.88 57.44 -66.95
N LYS A 213 -37.48 57.10 -68.19
CA LYS A 213 -37.29 55.75 -68.71
C LYS A 213 -35.99 55.06 -68.25
N LEU A 214 -35.11 55.74 -67.53
CA LEU A 214 -33.87 55.17 -66.99
C LEU A 214 -34.05 54.38 -65.68
N LYS A 215 -35.29 54.08 -65.26
CA LYS A 215 -35.60 53.18 -64.14
C LYS A 215 -35.26 51.70 -64.45
N ILE A 216 -34.01 51.41 -64.79
CA ILE A 216 -33.48 50.04 -64.72
C ILE A 216 -32.76 49.94 -63.38
N VAL A 217 -33.56 49.79 -62.32
CA VAL A 217 -33.01 49.26 -61.07
C VAL A 217 -32.83 47.77 -61.34
N ASP A 218 -31.58 47.32 -61.41
CA ASP A 218 -31.27 45.90 -61.56
C ASP A 218 -31.74 45.18 -60.28
N GLU A 219 -32.92 44.55 -60.33
CA GLU A 219 -33.57 43.88 -59.20
C GLU A 219 -32.67 42.81 -58.54
N LYS A 220 -31.68 42.28 -59.29
CA LYS A 220 -30.69 41.35 -58.75
C LYS A 220 -29.70 42.01 -57.79
N LEU A 221 -29.37 43.28 -58.01
CA LEU A 221 -28.49 44.06 -57.12
C LEU A 221 -29.23 44.54 -55.87
N VAL A 222 -30.53 44.83 -55.97
CA VAL A 222 -31.35 45.26 -54.83
C VAL A 222 -31.51 44.14 -53.78
N ASN A 223 -31.62 42.90 -54.25
CA ASN A 223 -31.80 41.74 -53.37
C ASN A 223 -30.48 41.08 -52.93
N ALA A 224 -29.32 41.62 -53.35
CA ALA A 224 -28.03 41.07 -53.00
C ALA A 224 -27.57 41.59 -51.64
N TYR A 225 -27.57 40.71 -50.63
CA TYR A 225 -26.94 41.01 -49.34
C TYR A 225 -25.48 41.45 -49.50
N SER A 226 -25.10 42.49 -48.77
CA SER A 226 -23.71 42.94 -48.61
C SER A 226 -22.82 41.78 -48.17
N PRO A 227 -21.52 41.75 -48.53
CA PRO A 227 -20.58 40.77 -48.02
C PRO A 227 -20.63 40.63 -46.49
N THR A 228 -20.82 41.75 -45.78
CA THR A 228 -20.94 41.80 -44.32
C THR A 228 -22.23 41.15 -43.81
N GLU A 229 -23.35 41.37 -44.50
CA GLU A 229 -24.65 40.78 -44.18
C GLU A 229 -24.68 39.27 -44.46
N LYS A 230 -24.01 38.82 -45.53
CA LYS A 230 -23.84 37.39 -45.82
C LYS A 230 -23.05 36.66 -44.73
N VAL A 231 -22.11 37.35 -44.07
CA VAL A 231 -21.38 36.80 -42.91
C VAL A 231 -22.24 36.83 -41.66
N ALA A 232 -23.13 37.82 -41.50
CA ALA A 232 -24.08 37.89 -40.39
C ALA A 232 -25.18 36.82 -40.44
N LEU A 233 -25.56 36.40 -41.66
CA LEU A 233 -26.62 35.41 -41.91
C LEU A 233 -26.13 33.95 -41.83
N LYS A 234 -24.84 33.71 -41.61
CA LYS A 234 -24.24 32.36 -41.44
C LYS A 234 -24.10 31.98 -39.97
#